data_AF-A0A7W7NAJ9-F1
#
_entry.id   AF-A0A7W7NAJ9-F1
#
_cell.length_a   1.000
_cell.length_b   1.000
_cell.length_c   1.000
_cell.angle_alpha   90.00
_cell.angle_beta   90.00
_cell.angle_gamma   90.00
#
_symmetry.space_group_name_H-M   'P 1'
#
loop_
_entity.id
_entity.type
_entity.pdbx_description
1 polymer ?
#
loop_
_entity_poly.entity_id
_entity_poly.type
_entity_poly.pdbx_seq_one_letter_code
_entity_poly.pdbx_strand_id
1 'polypeptide(L)'
;MKAKKPSDMSLEELLQKEKMIKVAIYSLIALNIILLIAVIFLFVKKGFSALFVVPFSMVPIIIINSNSLKEIKKEIALRNS
;
A
#
# COMPACT_ATOMS: atom_id res chain seq x y z
N MET A 1 3.68 5.63 18.63
CA MET A 1 3.41 7.03 18.23
C MET A 1 1.95 7.14 17.83
N LYS A 2 1.20 8.13 18.32
CA LYS A 2 -0.15 8.38 17.81
C LYS A 2 -0.02 8.84 16.35
N ALA A 3 -0.79 8.23 15.44
CA ALA A 3 -0.83 8.70 14.07
C ALA A 3 -1.40 10.13 14.06
N LYS A 4 -0.62 11.11 13.59
CA LYS A 4 -1.12 12.47 13.35
C LYS A 4 -2.20 12.39 12.27
N LYS A 5 -3.31 13.12 12.42
CA LYS A 5 -4.29 13.26 11.34
C LYS A 5 -3.68 14.12 10.22
N PRO A 6 -4.11 13.97 8.95
CA PRO A 6 -3.63 14.83 7.87
C PRO A 6 -3.78 16.33 8.16
N SER A 7 -4.86 16.74 8.83
CA SER A 7 -5.11 18.11 9.28
C SER A 7 -4.01 18.68 10.19
N ASP A 8 -3.35 17.82 10.97
CA ASP A 8 -2.38 18.21 12.00
C ASP A 8 -0.94 18.26 11.46
N MET A 9 -0.75 17.96 10.17
CA MET A 9 0.55 17.94 9.50
C MET A 9 0.81 19.27 8.78
N SER A 10 2.08 19.67 8.66
CA SER A 10 2.48 20.77 7.75
C SER A 10 2.35 20.35 6.28
N LEU A 11 2.32 21.30 5.35
CA LEU A 11 2.29 20.98 3.91
C LEU A 11 3.51 20.16 3.47
N GLU A 12 4.68 20.45 4.03
CA GLU A 12 5.90 19.69 3.77
C GLU A 12 5.79 18.25 4.30
N GLU A 13 5.29 18.07 5.52
CA GLU A 13 5.04 16.75 6.10
C GLU A 13 4.04 15.95 5.24
N LEU A 14 2.99 16.60 4.72
CA LEU A 14 1.99 15.97 3.84
C LEU A 14 2.60 15.51 2.51
N LEU A 15 3.40 16.35 1.85
CA LEU A 15 4.06 16.00 0.59
C LEU A 15 5.05 14.85 0.76
N GLN A 16 5.83 14.87 1.84
CA GLN A 16 6.74 13.76 2.17
C GLN A 16 5.96 12.47 2.46
N LYS A 17 4.86 12.54 3.20
CA LYS A 17 3.98 11.39 3.48
C LYS A 17 3.30 10.85 2.23
N GLU A 18 2.84 11.70 1.32
CA GLU A 18 2.27 11.30 0.04
C GLU A 18 3.28 10.46 -0.76
N LYS A 19 4.53 10.94 -0.88
CA LYS A 19 5.59 10.23 -1.59
C LYS A 19 5.92 8.89 -0.93
N MET A 20 6.07 8.87 0.40
CA MET A 20 6.35 7.64 1.13
C MET A 20 5.25 6.59 0.93
N ILE A 21 3.97 6.98 1.07
CA ILE A 21 2.85 6.03 0.92
C ILE A 21 2.72 5.55 -0.53
N LYS A 22 2.93 6.42 -1.53
CA LYS A 22 2.97 5.99 -2.94
C LYS A 22 4.05 4.93 -3.18
N VAL A 23 5.27 5.18 -2.72
CA VAL A 23 6.39 4.22 -2.85
C VAL A 23 6.02 2.91 -2.17
N ALA A 24 5.50 2.96 -0.93
CA ALA A 24 5.09 1.76 -0.20
C ALA A 24 4.01 0.95 -0.95
N ILE A 25 2.97 1.61 -1.49
CA ILE A 25 1.92 0.95 -2.27
C ILE A 25 2.51 0.27 -3.51
N TYR A 26 3.33 0.98 -4.30
CA TYR A 26 3.92 0.41 -5.51
C TYR A 26 4.88 -0.74 -5.22
N SER A 27 5.72 -0.61 -4.19
CA SER A 27 6.59 -1.69 -3.73
C SER A 27 5.79 -2.90 -3.28
N LEU A 28 4.72 -2.69 -2.52
CA LEU A 28 3.86 -3.78 -2.04
C LEU A 28 3.19 -4.50 -3.22
N ILE A 29 2.66 -3.77 -4.20
CA ILE A 29 2.07 -4.36 -5.41
C ILE A 29 3.12 -5.16 -6.19
N ALA A 30 4.30 -4.59 -6.43
CA ALA A 30 5.35 -5.25 -7.19
C ALA A 30 5.81 -6.56 -6.52
N LEU A 31 6.06 -6.53 -5.22
CA LEU A 31 6.43 -7.71 -4.44
C LEU A 31 5.31 -8.75 -4.39
N ASN A 32 4.05 -8.30 -4.31
CA ASN A 32 2.90 -9.21 -4.31
C ASN A 32 2.73 -9.93 -5.64
N ILE A 33 2.97 -9.26 -6.77
CA ILE A 33 2.96 -9.88 -8.11
C ILE A 33 4.07 -10.94 -8.20
N ILE A 34 5.28 -10.62 -7.76
CA ILE A 34 6.40 -11.57 -7.75
C ILE A 34 6.04 -12.80 -6.90
N LEU A 35 5.46 -12.58 -5.71
CA LEU A 35 5.01 -13.65 -4.83
C LEU A 35 3.92 -14.51 -5.49
N LEU A 36 2.93 -13.88 -6.14
CA LEU A 36 1.85 -14.60 -6.83
C LEU A 36 2.40 -15.50 -7.93
N ILE A 37 3.34 -14.99 -8.75
CA ILE A 37 4.01 -15.78 -9.80
C ILE A 37 4.76 -16.97 -9.18
N ALA A 38 5.53 -16.73 -8.12
CA ALA A 38 6.30 -17.78 -7.44
C ALA A 38 5.39 -18.87 -6.86
N VAL A 39 4.26 -18.48 -6.26
CA VAL A 39 3.33 -19.43 -5.65
C VAL A 39 2.51 -20.19 -6.69
N ILE A 40 2.14 -19.57 -7.82
CA ILE A 40 1.57 -20.28 -8.97
C ILE A 40 2.56 -21.31 -9.54
N PHE A 41 3.83 -20.93 -9.70
CA PHE A 41 4.87 -21.85 -10.16
C PHE A 41 5.04 -23.04 -9.21
N LEU A 42 5.04 -22.80 -7.90
CA LEU A 42 5.07 -23.86 -6.89
C LEU A 42 3.82 -24.73 -6.93
N PHE A 43 2.64 -24.14 -7.15
CA PHE A 43 1.37 -24.86 -7.27
C PHE A 43 1.41 -25.87 -8.42
N VAL A 44 1.89 -25.45 -9.60
CA VAL A 44 2.01 -26.34 -10.77
C VAL A 44 3.01 -27.48 -10.50
N LYS A 45 4.12 -27.21 -9.79
CA LYS A 45 5.16 -28.22 -9.54
C LYS A 45 4.89 -29.15 -8.37
N LYS A 46 4.23 -28.68 -7.32
CA LYS A 46 4.13 -29.38 -6.03
C LYS A 46 2.68 -29.54 -5.53
N GLY A 47 1.70 -29.07 -6.29
CA GLY A 47 0.30 -29.03 -5.86
C GLY A 47 0.02 -27.88 -4.89
N PHE A 48 -1.18 -27.91 -4.29
CA PHE A 48 -1.63 -26.84 -3.41
C PHE A 48 -0.74 -26.65 -2.17
N SER A 49 -0.46 -25.39 -1.84
CA SER A 49 0.22 -24.98 -0.62
C SER A 49 -0.58 -23.85 0.04
N ALA A 50 -0.64 -23.82 1.37
CA ALA A 50 -1.24 -22.72 2.11
C ALA A 50 -0.62 -21.34 1.78
N LEU A 51 0.61 -21.31 1.23
CA LEU A 51 1.25 -20.10 0.73
C LEU A 51 0.43 -19.39 -0.36
N PHE A 52 -0.48 -20.09 -1.04
CA PHE A 52 -1.38 -19.52 -2.05
C PHE A 52 -2.31 -18.45 -1.48
N VAL A 53 -2.59 -18.46 -0.18
CA VAL A 53 -3.46 -17.48 0.48
C VAL A 53 -2.72 -16.14 0.73
N VAL A 54 -1.39 -16.16 0.81
CA VAL A 54 -0.58 -15.00 1.23
C VAL A 54 -0.75 -13.79 0.31
N PRO A 55 -0.69 -13.90 -1.05
CA PRO A 55 -0.91 -12.75 -1.93
C PRO A 55 -2.24 -12.05 -1.68
N PHE A 56 -3.33 -12.82 -1.49
CA PHE A 56 -4.67 -12.30 -1.26
C PHE A 56 -4.81 -11.60 0.09
N SER A 57 -4.11 -12.08 1.12
CA SER A 57 -4.11 -11.46 2.45
C SER A 57 -3.53 -10.03 2.47
N MET A 58 -2.74 -9.65 1.45
CA MET A 58 -2.16 -8.31 1.33
C MET A 58 -3.09 -7.30 0.67
N VAL A 59 -4.18 -7.73 0.03
CA VAL A 59 -5.14 -6.83 -0.64
C VAL A 59 -5.74 -5.79 0.31
N PRO A 60 -6.22 -6.15 1.52
CA PRO A 60 -6.72 -5.17 2.49
C PRO A 60 -5.68 -4.11 2.87
N ILE A 61 -4.40 -4.50 2.98
CA ILE A 61 -3.31 -3.58 3.32
C ILE A 61 -3.10 -2.56 2.20
N ILE A 62 -3.17 -2.98 0.93
CA ILE A 62 -3.10 -2.09 -0.23
C ILE A 62 -4.27 -1.11 -0.22
N ILE A 63 -5.48 -1.57 0.11
CA ILE A 63 -6.70 -0.73 0.18
C ILE A 63 -6.57 0.33 1.28
N ILE A 64 -6.16 -0.06 2.49
CA ILE A 64 -5.99 0.86 3.63
C ILE A 64 -4.97 1.96 3.31
N ASN A 65 -3.82 1.59 2.73
CA ASN A 65 -2.81 2.57 2.32
C ASN A 65 -3.31 3.47 1.20
N SER A 66 -4.08 2.93 0.25
CA SER A 66 -4.68 3.71 -0.84
C SER A 66 -5.71 4.73 -0.34
N ASN A 67 -6.50 4.36 0.68
CA ASN A 67 -7.44 5.28 1.32
C ASN A 67 -6.71 6.39 2.08
N SER A 68 -5.66 6.04 2.83
CA SER A 68 -4.79 7.01 3.51
C SER A 68 -4.15 8.00 2.51
N LEU A 69 -3.71 7.51 1.35
CA LEU A 69 -3.17 8.34 0.28
C LEU A 69 -4.22 9.31 -0.27
N LYS A 70 -5.47 8.87 -0.43
CA LYS A 70 -6.58 9.74 -0.88
C LYS A 70 -6.85 10.86 0.12
N GLU A 71 -6.84 10.57 1.41
CA GLU A 71 -7.05 11.58 2.46
C GLU A 71 -5.94 12.64 2.45
N ILE A 72 -4.68 12.21 2.36
CA ILE A 72 -3.53 13.14 2.26
C ILE A 72 -3.62 14.00 1.00
N LYS A 73 -3.97 13.42 -0.16
CA LYS A 73 -4.14 14.18 -1.40
C LYS A 73 -5.27 15.21 -1.31
N LYS A 74 -6.39 14.86 -0.66
CA LYS A 74 -7.48 15.81 -0.41
C LYS A 74 -7.01 16.99 0.43
N GLU A 75 -6.28 16.71 1.51
CA GLU A 75 -5.74 17.76 2.38
C GLU A 75 -4.75 18.68 1.64
N ILE A 76 -3.85 18.12 0.83
CA ILE A 76 -2.92 18.91 0.00
C ILE A 76 -3.71 19.79 -0.99
N ALA A 77 -4.73 19.25 -1.65
CA ALA A 77 -5.55 20.01 -2.60
C ALA A 77 -6.31 21.16 -1.93
N LEU A 78 -6.87 20.93 -0.74
CA LEU A 78 -7.57 21.96 0.03
C LEU A 78 -6.67 23.15 0.41
N ARG A 79 -5.37 22.90 0.66
CA ARG A 79 -4.40 23.95 1.04
C ARG A 79 -3.79 24.69 -0.14
N ASN A 80 -3.88 24.12 -1.34
CA ASN A 80 -3.39 24.72 -2.58
C ASN A 80 -4.51 25.36 -3.41
N SER A 81 -5.76 25.34 -2.91
CA SER A 81 -6.94 26.02 -3.49
C SER A 81 -7.12 27.38 -2.84
#